data_AF-A0A9D2FH52-F1
#
_entry.id   AF-A0A9D2FH52-F1
#
_cell.length_a   1.000
_cell.length_b   1.000
_cell.length_c   1.000
_cell.angle_alpha   90.00
_cell.angle_beta   90.00
_cell.angle_gamma   90.00
#
_symmetry.space_group_name_H-M   'P 1'
#
loop_
_entity.id
_entity.type
_entity.pdbx_description
1 polymer ?
#
loop_
_entity_poly.entity_id
_entity_poly.type
_entity_poly.pdbx_seq_one_letter_code
_entity_poly.pdbx_strand_id
1 'polypeptide(L)'
;MGGGHVTRPGFGLGQPDPGHPMTEFYTLLLEGLTGAERFALPGLYARFDPPGWPIEAEEAPDWCSLSPAPKEGFAPILPAGQLRVQYAELRCTAAGTPAALVLTEEGRRTTCAVRLLPPFLWPSEEAVPPWPDTTSALTLTLGPDAPGLADAAPQVLVRRLIEGGAGKAWVSHPLLDRWLAAQAARWKRLWR
;
A
#
# COMPACT_ATOMS: atom_id res chain seq x y z
N MET A 1 -22.28 -19.35 1.36
CA MET A 1 -22.20 -19.52 -0.11
C MET A 1 -21.54 -18.27 -0.67
N GLY A 2 -20.21 -18.28 -0.78
CA GLY A 2 -19.43 -17.12 -1.25
C GLY A 2 -19.21 -17.24 -2.76
N GLY A 3 -19.94 -16.45 -3.53
CA GLY A 3 -19.73 -16.34 -4.97
C GLY A 3 -18.58 -15.39 -5.25
N GLY A 4 -17.42 -15.93 -5.63
CA GLY A 4 -16.40 -15.15 -6.30
C GLY A 4 -16.98 -14.68 -7.63
N HIS A 5 -17.24 -13.37 -7.74
CA HIS A 5 -17.61 -12.77 -9.01
C HIS A 5 -16.34 -12.20 -9.65
N VAL A 6 -15.91 -12.83 -10.74
CA VAL A 6 -15.08 -12.15 -11.74
C VAL A 6 -15.95 -11.04 -12.32
N THR A 7 -15.53 -9.79 -12.14
CA THR A 7 -16.26 -8.59 -12.53
C THR A 7 -16.63 -8.67 -14.02
N ARG A 8 -17.91 -8.39 -14.33
CA ARG A 8 -18.47 -8.31 -15.69
C ARG A 8 -17.67 -7.29 -16.52
N PRO A 9 -17.41 -7.53 -17.83
CA PRO A 9 -16.72 -6.56 -18.66
C PRO A 9 -17.62 -5.34 -18.89
N GLY A 10 -17.20 -4.19 -18.35
CA GLY A 10 -17.85 -2.91 -18.61
C GLY A 10 -17.65 -1.91 -17.49
N PHE A 11 -16.43 -1.37 -17.34
CA PHE A 11 -16.10 -0.02 -16.85
C PHE A 11 -14.57 0.17 -16.84
N GLY A 12 -13.91 0.09 -18.00
CA GLY A 12 -12.53 0.59 -18.17
C GLY A 12 -11.39 0.03 -17.30
N LEU A 13 -11.63 -0.94 -16.41
CA LEU A 13 -10.61 -1.62 -15.64
C LEU A 13 -10.05 -2.77 -16.48
N GLY A 14 -8.74 -2.75 -16.74
CA GLY A 14 -8.10 -3.83 -17.48
C GLY A 14 -8.14 -5.13 -16.68
N GLN A 15 -8.20 -6.26 -17.38
CA GLN A 15 -7.96 -7.57 -16.77
C GLN A 15 -6.46 -7.72 -16.51
N PRO A 16 -6.04 -8.39 -15.43
CA PRO A 16 -4.63 -8.63 -15.18
C PRO A 16 -4.02 -9.46 -16.33
N ASP A 17 -2.92 -8.98 -16.89
CA ASP A 17 -2.19 -9.70 -17.93
C ASP A 17 -1.49 -10.92 -17.31
N PRO A 18 -1.82 -12.16 -17.71
CA PRO A 18 -1.16 -13.37 -17.19
C PRO A 18 0.35 -13.41 -17.49
N GLY A 19 0.82 -12.71 -18.51
CA GLY A 19 2.24 -12.61 -18.87
C GLY A 19 3.03 -11.63 -18.01
N HIS A 20 2.36 -10.75 -17.27
CA HIS A 20 3.03 -9.81 -16.38
C HIS A 20 3.45 -10.54 -15.08
N PRO A 21 4.71 -10.52 -14.66
CA PRO A 21 5.20 -11.41 -13.60
C PRO A 21 4.87 -10.96 -12.18
N MET A 22 4.31 -9.76 -12.00
CA MET A 22 3.65 -9.45 -10.74
C MET A 22 2.22 -10.03 -10.65
N THR A 23 1.61 -10.42 -11.78
CA THR A 23 0.21 -10.87 -11.81
C THR A 23 -0.03 -12.06 -10.91
N GLU A 24 0.84 -13.06 -10.95
CA GLU A 24 0.72 -14.25 -10.09
C GLU A 24 0.71 -13.88 -8.60
N PHE A 25 1.64 -13.04 -8.14
CA PHE A 25 1.70 -12.63 -6.73
C PHE A 25 0.46 -11.84 -6.29
N TYR A 26 -0.06 -10.96 -7.16
CA TYR A 26 -1.28 -10.22 -6.88
C TYR A 26 -2.51 -11.13 -6.81
N THR A 27 -2.62 -12.09 -7.73
CA THR A 27 -3.72 -13.07 -7.76
C THR A 27 -3.68 -13.97 -6.53
N LEU A 28 -2.52 -14.51 -6.17
CA LEU A 28 -2.35 -15.32 -4.95
C LEU A 28 -2.79 -14.55 -3.70
N LEU A 29 -2.39 -13.28 -3.57
CA LEU A 29 -2.80 -12.46 -2.43
C LEU A 29 -4.31 -12.15 -2.45
N LEU A 30 -4.90 -11.87 -3.61
CA LEU A 30 -6.35 -11.66 -3.77
C LEU A 30 -7.15 -12.90 -3.35
N GLU A 31 -6.74 -14.08 -3.81
CA GLU A 31 -7.36 -15.36 -3.45
C GLU A 31 -7.26 -15.62 -1.95
N GLY A 32 -6.09 -15.37 -1.37
CA GLY A 32 -5.88 -15.46 0.07
C GLY A 32 -6.79 -14.57 0.89
N LEU A 33 -7.00 -13.32 0.42
CA LEU A 33 -7.88 -12.36 1.07
C LEU A 33 -9.36 -12.74 0.97
N THR A 34 -9.75 -13.52 -0.04
CA THR A 34 -11.13 -14.03 -0.16
C THR A 34 -11.49 -14.99 1.00
N GLY A 35 -10.49 -15.62 1.62
CA GLY A 35 -10.64 -16.45 2.82
C GLY A 35 -10.26 -15.76 4.13
N ALA A 36 -9.64 -14.59 4.08
CA ALA A 36 -9.13 -13.90 5.27
C ALA A 36 -10.05 -12.75 5.69
N GLU A 37 -10.46 -12.74 6.97
CA GLU A 37 -11.26 -11.64 7.51
C GLU A 37 -10.42 -10.38 7.81
N ARG A 38 -9.09 -10.52 7.88
CA ARG A 38 -8.20 -9.47 8.39
C ARG A 38 -6.91 -9.38 7.59
N PHE A 39 -6.39 -8.16 7.48
CA PHE A 39 -5.09 -7.85 6.90
C PHE A 39 -4.27 -7.02 7.88
N ALA A 40 -3.06 -7.45 8.21
CA ALA A 40 -2.18 -6.71 9.11
C ALA A 40 -1.70 -5.40 8.47
N LEU A 41 -1.69 -4.33 9.26
CA LEU A 41 -1.24 -3.00 8.85
C LEU A 41 0.01 -2.60 9.65
N PRO A 42 1.01 -1.95 9.00
CA PRO A 42 2.16 -1.43 9.71
C PRO A 42 1.77 -0.21 10.57
N GLY A 43 2.61 0.13 11.54
CA GLY A 43 2.49 1.44 12.18
C GLY A 43 2.86 2.57 11.22
N LEU A 44 2.58 3.80 11.61
CA LEU A 44 2.98 5.01 10.89
C LEU A 44 3.69 5.93 11.86
N TYR A 45 4.98 6.12 11.61
CA TYR A 45 5.82 7.06 12.34
C TYR A 45 6.43 8.02 11.33
N ALA A 46 6.54 9.30 11.67
CA ALA A 46 7.04 10.31 10.74
C ALA A 46 8.06 11.23 11.42
N ARG A 47 9.05 11.67 10.65
CA ARG A 47 9.99 12.72 11.04
C ARG A 47 9.95 13.81 9.97
N PHE A 48 9.83 15.06 10.42
CA PHE A 48 9.81 16.22 9.55
C PHE A 48 11.12 16.98 9.76
N ASP A 49 11.93 17.02 8.71
CA ASP A 49 13.25 17.63 8.70
C ASP A 49 13.24 18.79 7.68
N PRO A 50 12.59 19.93 7.98
CA PRO A 50 12.46 21.02 7.03
C PRO A 50 13.83 21.66 6.72
N PRO A 51 13.96 22.33 5.57
CA PRO A 51 15.21 22.98 5.19
C PRO A 51 15.44 24.25 6.01
N GLY A 52 16.61 24.85 5.89
CA GLY A 52 16.95 26.13 6.52
C GLY A 52 16.31 27.37 5.88
N TRP A 53 15.20 27.23 5.16
CA TRP A 53 14.48 28.31 4.46
C TRP A 53 12.96 28.07 4.51
N PRO A 54 12.12 29.10 4.26
CA PRO A 54 10.67 28.90 4.19
C PRO A 54 10.29 28.00 3.01
N ILE A 55 9.28 27.17 3.22
CA ILE A 55 8.67 26.29 2.21
C ILE A 55 7.16 26.50 2.20
N GLU A 56 6.52 26.24 1.06
CA GLU A 56 5.08 26.14 0.96
C GLU A 56 4.58 24.82 1.57
N ALA A 57 3.26 24.77 1.86
CA ALA A 57 2.70 23.63 2.60
C ALA A 57 2.74 22.34 1.78
N GLU A 58 2.65 22.46 0.47
CA GLU A 58 2.67 21.38 -0.51
C GLU A 58 4.05 20.73 -0.61
N GLU A 59 5.11 21.43 -0.22
CA GLU A 59 6.49 20.91 -0.21
C GLU A 59 6.80 20.11 1.07
N ALA A 60 5.96 20.19 2.11
CA ALA A 60 6.21 19.51 3.38
C ALA A 60 6.39 17.98 3.29
N PRO A 61 5.69 17.24 2.39
CA PRO A 61 5.95 15.82 2.19
C PRO A 61 7.38 15.51 1.74
N ASP A 62 8.03 16.38 0.96
CA ASP A 62 9.41 16.17 0.47
C ASP A 62 10.45 16.20 1.61
N TRP A 63 10.09 16.84 2.72
CA TRP A 63 10.91 16.95 3.94
C TRP A 63 10.45 15.98 5.03
N CYS A 64 9.65 14.97 4.67
CA CYS A 64 9.11 13.98 5.59
C CYS A 64 9.72 12.60 5.32
N SER A 65 10.24 11.98 6.38
CA SER A 65 10.64 10.58 6.39
C SER A 65 9.60 9.75 7.14
N LEU A 66 9.25 8.58 6.60
CA LEU A 66 8.30 7.64 7.22
C LEU A 66 9.00 6.40 7.77
N SER A 67 8.42 5.78 8.78
CA SER A 67 8.82 4.47 9.29
C SER A 67 7.62 3.61 9.65
N PRO A 68 7.62 2.30 9.33
CA PRO A 68 6.54 1.38 9.67
C PRO A 68 6.56 0.91 11.14
N ALA A 69 7.63 1.24 11.87
CA ALA A 69 7.88 0.82 13.25
C ALA A 69 8.45 2.00 14.07
N PRO A 70 8.41 1.93 15.43
CA PRO A 70 9.02 2.94 16.27
C PRO A 70 10.49 3.16 15.90
N LYS A 71 10.87 4.44 15.75
CA LYS A 71 12.24 4.85 15.44
C LYS A 71 12.57 6.13 16.18
N GLU A 72 13.79 6.23 16.69
CA GLU A 72 14.25 7.42 17.41
C GLU A 72 14.11 8.68 16.55
N GLY A 73 13.56 9.75 17.13
CA GLY A 73 13.29 11.01 16.44
C GLY A 73 12.04 11.00 15.55
N PHE A 74 11.31 9.89 15.45
CA PHE A 74 10.05 9.83 14.69
C PHE A 74 8.85 9.95 15.63
N ALA A 75 7.90 10.82 15.26
CA ALA A 75 6.64 10.99 15.98
C ALA A 75 5.68 9.82 15.66
N PRO A 76 5.00 9.24 16.65
CA PRO A 76 3.97 8.22 16.42
C PRO A 76 2.69 8.87 15.87
N ILE A 77 2.26 8.45 14.68
CA ILE A 77 1.00 8.90 14.05
C ILE A 77 -0.10 7.84 14.21
N LEU A 78 0.23 6.58 13.92
CA LEU A 78 -0.69 5.45 14.00
C LEU A 78 0.06 4.21 14.52
N PRO A 79 -0.46 3.47 15.51
CA PRO A 79 0.13 2.18 15.89
C PRO A 79 -0.11 1.12 14.80
N ALA A 80 0.68 0.05 14.82
CA ALA A 80 0.38 -1.13 13.98
C ALA A 80 -1.00 -1.70 14.34
N GLY A 81 -1.67 -2.31 13.37
CA GLY A 81 -3.06 -2.73 13.54
C GLY A 81 -3.51 -3.79 12.54
N GLN A 82 -4.82 -3.94 12.41
CA GLN A 82 -5.44 -4.85 11.45
C GLN A 82 -6.62 -4.17 10.78
N LEU A 83 -6.74 -4.35 9.47
CA LEU A 83 -7.89 -3.95 8.66
C LEU A 83 -8.83 -5.15 8.55
N ARG A 84 -10.11 -4.99 8.89
CA ARG A 84 -11.13 -6.01 8.61
C ARG A 84 -11.55 -5.87 7.15
N VAL A 85 -11.26 -6.87 6.33
CA VAL A 85 -11.46 -6.80 4.89
C VAL A 85 -12.88 -7.23 4.56
N GLN A 86 -13.71 -6.33 4.04
CA GLN A 86 -15.02 -6.69 3.51
C GLN A 86 -14.94 -7.14 2.06
N TYR A 87 -14.10 -6.46 1.28
CA TYR A 87 -13.94 -6.70 -0.14
C TYR A 87 -12.51 -6.38 -0.57
N ALA A 88 -11.98 -7.17 -1.50
CA ALA A 88 -10.67 -6.96 -2.10
C ALA A 88 -10.79 -7.04 -3.62
N GLU A 89 -10.10 -6.14 -4.33
CA GLU A 89 -10.13 -6.08 -5.79
C GLU A 89 -8.76 -5.72 -6.34
N LEU A 90 -8.31 -6.46 -7.36
CA LEU A 90 -7.11 -6.11 -8.11
C LEU A 90 -7.44 -5.02 -9.14
N ARG A 91 -6.72 -3.90 -9.06
CA ARG A 91 -6.80 -2.82 -10.07
C ARG A 91 -5.63 -2.96 -11.04
N CYS A 92 -5.93 -2.89 -12.33
CA CYS A 92 -4.94 -2.94 -13.40
C CYS A 92 -5.08 -1.72 -14.34
N THR A 93 -4.00 -1.41 -15.06
CA THR A 93 -4.04 -0.47 -16.19
C THR A 93 -4.86 -1.05 -17.34
N ALA A 94 -5.20 -0.23 -18.34
CA ALA A 94 -5.88 -0.71 -19.55
C ALA A 94 -5.08 -1.78 -20.32
N ALA A 95 -3.74 -1.76 -20.19
CA ALA A 95 -2.84 -2.75 -20.78
C ALA A 95 -2.72 -4.05 -19.95
N GLY A 96 -3.35 -4.10 -18.77
CA GLY A 96 -3.34 -5.27 -17.90
C GLY A 96 -2.20 -5.30 -16.86
N THR A 97 -1.34 -4.28 -16.80
CA THR A 97 -0.33 -4.14 -15.74
C THR A 97 -1.01 -4.00 -14.37
N PRO A 98 -0.72 -4.87 -13.40
CA PRO A 98 -1.25 -4.76 -12.03
C PRO A 98 -0.78 -3.47 -11.33
N ALA A 99 -1.72 -2.69 -10.80
CA ALA A 99 -1.44 -1.42 -10.13
C ALA A 99 -1.41 -1.53 -8.60
N ALA A 100 -2.44 -2.15 -8.01
CA ALA A 100 -2.56 -2.40 -6.57
C ALA A 100 -3.79 -3.29 -6.27
N LEU A 101 -3.79 -3.94 -5.11
CA LEU A 101 -5.00 -4.45 -4.48
C LEU A 101 -5.69 -3.34 -3.70
N VAL A 102 -6.97 -3.12 -3.94
CA VAL A 102 -7.80 -2.20 -3.16
C VAL A 102 -8.58 -3.01 -2.14
N LEU A 103 -8.33 -2.74 -0.86
CA LEU A 103 -9.02 -3.36 0.26
C LEU A 103 -10.07 -2.39 0.82
N THR A 104 -11.31 -2.82 0.88
CA THR A 104 -12.41 -2.08 1.51
C THR A 104 -12.59 -2.56 2.94
N GLU A 105 -12.56 -1.64 3.89
CA GLU A 105 -12.73 -1.95 5.30
C GLU A 105 -14.20 -2.23 5.66
N GLU A 106 -14.44 -3.27 6.45
CA GLU A 106 -15.78 -3.62 6.93
C GLU A 106 -16.38 -2.52 7.83
N GLY A 107 -17.63 -2.16 7.56
CA GLY A 107 -18.38 -1.19 8.36
C GLY A 107 -17.91 0.27 8.19
N ARG A 108 -16.96 0.53 7.29
CA ARG A 108 -16.47 1.87 6.94
C ARG A 108 -16.43 2.03 5.43
N ARG A 109 -16.38 3.28 4.96
CA ARG A 109 -16.17 3.60 3.53
C ARG A 109 -14.69 3.85 3.20
N THR A 110 -13.79 3.37 4.06
CA THR A 110 -12.34 3.54 3.95
C THR A 110 -11.77 2.46 3.05
N THR A 111 -10.92 2.89 2.12
CA THR A 111 -10.20 1.99 1.21
C THR A 111 -8.69 2.12 1.40
N CYS A 112 -7.99 1.01 1.32
CA CYS A 112 -6.53 0.95 1.37
C CYS A 112 -6.00 0.29 0.09
N ALA A 113 -5.20 1.01 -0.69
CA ALA A 113 -4.44 0.43 -1.79
C ALA A 113 -3.18 -0.26 -1.25
N VAL A 114 -2.90 -1.47 -1.73
CA VAL A 114 -1.70 -2.26 -1.42
C VAL A 114 -0.97 -2.55 -2.73
N ARG A 115 0.19 -1.93 -2.92
CA ARG A 115 1.05 -2.19 -4.08
C ARG A 115 2.17 -3.15 -3.69
N LEU A 116 2.23 -4.29 -4.36
CA LEU A 116 3.36 -5.21 -4.25
C LEU A 116 4.57 -4.60 -4.96
N LEU A 117 5.73 -4.63 -4.30
CA LEU A 117 7.01 -4.30 -4.90
C LEU A 117 7.74 -5.59 -5.30
N PRO A 118 8.34 -5.63 -6.49
CA PRO A 118 8.92 -6.86 -7.04
C PRO A 118 10.11 -7.35 -6.19
N PRO A 119 10.28 -8.67 -6.03
CA PRO A 119 11.42 -9.27 -5.34
C PRO A 119 12.66 -9.42 -6.24
N PHE A 120 12.56 -9.02 -7.52
CA PHE A 120 13.57 -9.15 -8.56
C PHE A 120 13.78 -7.82 -9.30
N LEU A 121 14.88 -7.71 -10.03
CA LEU A 121 15.14 -6.58 -10.91
C LEU A 121 14.11 -6.60 -12.06
N TRP A 122 13.20 -5.63 -12.04
CA TRP A 122 12.21 -5.41 -13.07
C TRP A 122 12.77 -4.47 -14.16
N PRO A 123 12.40 -4.62 -15.45
CA PRO A 123 12.85 -3.69 -16.47
C PRO A 123 12.49 -2.25 -16.06
N SER A 124 13.50 -1.40 -15.93
CA SER A 124 13.34 -0.03 -15.40
C SER A 124 12.52 0.89 -16.31
N GLU A 125 12.23 0.46 -17.53
CA GLU A 125 11.52 1.26 -18.53
C GLU A 125 9.99 1.17 -18.42
N GLU A 126 9.44 0.19 -17.67
CA GLU A 126 8.00 0.14 -17.44
C GLU A 126 7.58 1.20 -16.41
N ALA A 127 6.74 2.14 -16.85
CA ALA A 127 6.23 3.19 -15.97
C ALA A 127 5.40 2.57 -14.85
N VAL A 128 5.72 2.90 -13.61
CA VAL A 128 4.96 2.46 -12.43
C VAL A 128 3.51 2.98 -12.58
N PRO A 129 2.49 2.10 -12.52
CA PRO A 129 1.10 2.54 -12.63
C PRO A 129 0.74 3.61 -11.58
N PRO A 130 -0.16 4.55 -11.89
CA PRO A 130 -0.64 5.50 -10.89
C PRO A 130 -1.35 4.75 -9.75
N TRP A 131 -1.38 5.36 -8.56
CA TRP A 131 -2.14 4.82 -7.44
C TRP A 131 -3.65 4.90 -7.73
N PRO A 132 -4.44 3.88 -7.37
CA PRO A 132 -5.89 4.00 -7.40
C PRO A 132 -6.38 5.07 -6.42
N ASP A 133 -7.49 5.72 -6.76
CA ASP A 133 -8.17 6.68 -5.87
C ASP A 133 -8.69 5.95 -4.62
N THR A 134 -7.98 6.10 -3.51
CA THR A 134 -8.20 5.38 -2.26
C THR A 134 -7.90 6.28 -1.07
N THR A 135 -8.48 5.95 0.09
CA THR A 135 -8.30 6.76 1.31
C THR A 135 -6.86 6.72 1.83
N SER A 136 -6.18 5.58 1.64
CA SER A 136 -4.81 5.36 2.08
C SER A 136 -4.11 4.39 1.15
N ALA A 137 -2.78 4.44 1.13
CA ALA A 137 -1.98 3.55 0.30
C ALA A 137 -0.75 3.06 1.07
N LEU A 138 -0.40 1.79 0.86
CA LEU A 138 0.84 1.21 1.37
C LEU A 138 1.51 0.36 0.29
N THR A 139 2.83 0.25 0.39
CA THR A 139 3.61 -0.73 -0.36
C THR A 139 3.78 -2.00 0.47
N LEU A 140 3.94 -3.12 -0.21
CA LEU A 140 4.30 -4.41 0.37
C LEU A 140 5.48 -4.97 -0.43
N THR A 141 6.66 -4.95 0.18
CA THR A 141 7.88 -5.49 -0.43
C THR A 141 7.88 -7.01 -0.34
N LEU A 142 7.90 -7.68 -1.48
CA LEU A 142 8.05 -9.13 -1.53
C LEU A 142 9.49 -9.52 -1.13
N GLY A 143 9.62 -10.53 -0.27
CA GLY A 143 10.93 -11.07 0.09
C GLY A 143 11.62 -11.76 -1.09
N PRO A 144 12.95 -11.91 -1.08
CA PRO A 144 13.68 -12.58 -2.16
C PRO A 144 13.30 -14.07 -2.33
N ASP A 145 12.71 -14.67 -1.29
CA ASP A 145 12.18 -16.04 -1.29
C ASP A 145 10.75 -16.14 -1.84
N ALA A 146 10.10 -15.01 -2.14
CA ALA A 146 8.70 -14.99 -2.56
C ALA A 146 8.44 -15.81 -3.84
N PRO A 147 9.29 -15.80 -4.88
CA PRO A 147 9.08 -16.64 -6.06
C PRO A 147 9.07 -18.13 -5.70
N GLY A 148 10.09 -18.60 -4.96
CA GLY A 148 10.16 -20.01 -4.56
C GLY A 148 9.02 -20.43 -3.64
N LEU A 149 8.53 -19.53 -2.78
CA LEU A 149 7.34 -19.80 -1.97
C LEU A 149 6.04 -19.77 -2.78
N ALA A 150 5.92 -18.92 -3.81
CA ALA A 150 4.76 -18.93 -4.69
C ALA A 150 4.63 -20.28 -5.41
N ASP A 151 5.74 -20.83 -5.90
CA ASP A 151 5.78 -22.13 -6.58
C ASP A 151 5.54 -23.30 -5.61
N ALA A 152 6.28 -23.34 -4.50
CA ALA A 152 6.35 -24.54 -3.65
C ALA A 152 5.31 -24.55 -2.51
N ALA A 153 4.94 -23.39 -2.00
CA ALA A 153 4.10 -23.26 -0.80
C ALA A 153 3.29 -21.94 -0.80
N PRO A 154 2.41 -21.71 -1.81
CA PRO A 154 1.75 -20.41 -2.02
C PRO A 154 0.94 -19.95 -0.81
N GLN A 155 0.33 -20.89 -0.07
CA GLN A 155 -0.42 -20.60 1.14
C GLN A 155 0.45 -20.03 2.28
N VAL A 156 1.72 -20.46 2.36
CA VAL A 156 2.68 -19.92 3.34
C VAL A 156 3.04 -18.48 2.97
N LEU A 157 3.29 -18.21 1.68
CA LEU A 157 3.53 -16.86 1.19
C LEU A 157 2.34 -15.96 1.51
N VAL A 158 1.14 -16.34 1.08
CA VAL A 158 -0.11 -15.59 1.29
C VAL A 158 -0.33 -15.29 2.77
N ARG A 159 -0.22 -16.30 3.64
CA ARG A 159 -0.36 -16.11 5.08
C ARG A 159 0.63 -15.10 5.62
N ARG A 160 1.89 -15.15 5.20
CA ARG A 160 2.93 -14.17 5.58
C ARG A 160 2.56 -12.75 5.14
N LEU A 161 2.06 -12.59 3.91
CA LEU A 161 1.68 -11.29 3.36
C LEU A 161 0.42 -10.71 4.04
N ILE A 162 -0.52 -11.56 4.45
CA ILE A 162 -1.77 -11.14 5.10
C ILE A 162 -1.55 -10.86 6.60
N GLU A 163 -0.98 -11.80 7.34
CA GLU A 163 -0.89 -11.76 8.80
C GLU A 163 0.31 -10.93 9.30
N GLY A 164 1.36 -10.76 8.48
CA GLY A 164 2.57 -10.05 8.84
C GLY A 164 2.52 -8.55 8.57
N GLY A 165 3.20 -7.76 9.41
CA GLY A 165 3.49 -6.35 9.15
C GLY A 165 4.80 -6.13 8.37
N ALA A 166 5.62 -7.17 8.21
CA ALA A 166 6.93 -7.07 7.56
C ALA A 166 6.79 -6.71 6.08
N GLY A 167 7.70 -5.86 5.59
CA GLY A 167 7.69 -5.38 4.21
C GLY A 167 6.59 -4.37 3.89
N LYS A 168 5.65 -4.09 4.81
CA LYS A 168 4.58 -3.11 4.61
C LYS A 168 5.04 -1.72 5.07
N ALA A 169 4.81 -0.71 4.23
CA ALA A 169 5.07 0.69 4.57
C ALA A 169 4.00 1.60 3.99
N TRP A 170 3.48 2.51 4.81
CA TRP A 170 2.54 3.53 4.36
C TRP A 170 3.20 4.48 3.37
N VAL A 171 2.43 4.85 2.34
CA VAL A 171 2.77 5.89 1.35
C VAL A 171 1.89 7.11 1.57
N SER A 172 0.60 6.90 1.84
CA SER A 172 -0.35 7.97 2.17
C SER A 172 -1.34 7.50 3.23
N HIS A 173 -1.74 8.43 4.10
CA HIS A 173 -2.75 8.17 5.12
C HIS A 173 -3.34 9.51 5.61
N PRO A 174 -4.66 9.63 5.86
CA PRO A 174 -5.26 10.91 6.25
C PRO A 174 -4.70 11.51 7.54
N LEU A 175 -4.23 10.67 8.46
CA LEU A 175 -3.54 11.14 9.67
C LEU A 175 -2.14 11.69 9.38
N LEU A 176 -1.45 11.18 8.36
CA LEU A 176 -0.19 11.74 7.88
C LEU A 176 -0.42 13.15 7.33
N ASP A 177 -1.43 13.30 6.47
CA ASP A 177 -1.75 14.58 5.82
C ASP A 177 -2.05 15.67 6.86
N ARG A 178 -2.85 15.33 7.88
CA ARG A 178 -3.14 16.22 9.02
C ARG A 178 -1.89 16.58 9.80
N TRP A 179 -1.02 15.60 10.06
CA TRP A 179 0.22 15.83 10.78
C TRP A 179 1.17 16.72 10.00
N LEU A 180 1.34 16.48 8.69
CA LEU A 180 2.17 17.28 7.79
C LEU A 180 1.67 18.73 7.70
N ALA A 181 0.36 18.93 7.53
CA ALA A 181 -0.23 20.26 7.52
C ALA A 181 0.07 21.04 8.83
N ALA A 182 0.03 20.35 9.98
CA ALA A 182 0.40 20.95 11.26
C ALA A 182 1.90 21.30 11.35
N GLN A 183 2.79 20.45 10.83
CA GLN A 183 4.22 20.73 10.79
C GLN A 183 4.55 21.89 9.86
N ALA A 184 3.99 21.90 8.64
CA ALA A 184 4.16 22.99 7.68
C ALA A 184 3.68 24.33 8.26
N ALA A 185 2.50 24.35 8.90
CA ALA A 185 1.98 25.55 9.53
C ALA A 185 2.86 26.03 10.70
N ARG A 186 3.45 25.11 11.47
CA ARG A 186 4.40 25.45 12.54
C ARG A 186 5.69 26.03 11.97
N TRP A 187 6.23 25.43 10.92
CA TRP A 187 7.44 25.89 10.25
C TRP A 187 7.26 27.28 9.66
N LYS A 188 6.16 27.51 8.93
CA LYS A 188 5.82 28.81 8.33
C LYS A 188 5.72 29.94 9.37
N ARG A 189 5.34 29.63 10.63
CA ARG A 189 5.30 30.63 11.72
C ARG A 189 6.69 31.04 12.22
N LEU A 190 7.71 30.20 12.09
CA LEU A 190 9.09 30.53 12.50
C LEU A 190 9.79 31.49 11.54
N TRP A 191 9.27 31.61 10.31
CA TRP A 191 9.78 32.49 9.26
C TRP A 191 8.97 33.79 9.09
N ARG A 192 8.03 34.06 10.01
CA ARG A 192 7.31 35.33 10.09
C ARG A 192 7.98 36.23 11.12
#